data_AF-I7C5I9-F1
#
_entry.id   AF-I7C5I9-F1
#
_cell.length_a   1.000
_cell.length_b   1.000
_cell.length_c   1.000
_cell.angle_alpha   90.00
_cell.angle_beta   90.00
_cell.angle_gamma   90.00
#
_symmetry.space_group_name_H-M   'P 1'
#
loop_
_entity.id
_entity.type
_entity.pdbx_description
1 polymer ?
#
loop_
_entity_poly.entity_id
_entity_poly.type
_entity_poly.pdbx_seq_one_letter_code
_entity_poly.pdbx_strand_id
1 'polypeptide(L)'
;MKTYSVTDFISLPRFKEKIEPKLKKLIGSKKVVFIPFSEGISSLREQLTDQEIRLLSSTYFASFLGKWTEYALETLNKENLDTLDWKTIKSISLRTQEYYLSKRFEPTVRRFLNGYDFDLFIEEERFNSSRYKDVFKRVFAHIEKIAPYLKDVQSWESFSSVTPRDKDIRLEITGEFDAFNPTTKELIELKFQQTTWSKEWLWQSLLYVYLLKSYWGIEANSIKIVNTFSATYWTISLRELFNEQTQEFFEFLKLEIADSEKDSLKEKIKDCIENLEASEDLRKIVSERFFLKREDPALNAYCDFISYLLTNKKDKDFRSNLHSSSWVWKKWITFSSSVYR
;
A
#
# COMPACT_ATOMS: atom_id res chain seq x y z
N MET A 1 8.53 14.42 11.38
CA MET A 1 8.18 14.17 9.96
C MET A 1 6.80 13.52 9.91
N LYS A 2 5.96 13.82 8.91
CA LYS A 2 4.64 13.18 8.78
C LYS A 2 4.81 11.87 7.99
N THR A 3 4.52 10.75 8.62
CA THR A 3 4.38 9.45 7.95
C THR A 3 2.93 9.32 7.48
N TYR A 4 2.73 8.94 6.22
CA TYR A 4 1.42 8.73 5.63
C TYR A 4 1.08 7.23 5.60
N SER A 5 -0.19 6.89 5.77
CA SER A 5 -0.65 5.56 5.35
C SER A 5 -0.57 5.45 3.83
N VAL A 6 -0.47 4.24 3.28
CA VAL A 6 -0.53 4.01 1.83
C VAL A 6 -1.78 4.65 1.22
N THR A 7 -2.94 4.52 1.88
CA THR A 7 -4.22 5.11 1.45
C THR A 7 -4.22 6.64 1.45
N ASP A 8 -3.59 7.27 2.45
CA ASP A 8 -3.45 8.73 2.48
C ASP A 8 -2.46 9.21 1.43
N PHE A 9 -1.38 8.47 1.22
CA PHE A 9 -0.32 8.83 0.30
C PHE A 9 -0.80 8.89 -1.15
N ILE A 10 -1.58 7.88 -1.59
CA ILE A 10 -2.16 7.87 -2.96
C ILE A 10 -3.14 9.03 -3.18
N SER A 11 -3.69 9.60 -2.11
CA SER A 11 -4.63 10.70 -2.17
C SER A 11 -3.94 12.07 -2.33
N LEU A 12 -2.63 12.15 -2.05
CA LEU A 12 -1.85 13.39 -2.11
C LEU A 12 -1.73 13.93 -3.55
N PRO A 13 -1.70 15.27 -3.73
CA PRO A 13 -1.44 15.88 -5.04
C PRO A 13 -0.13 15.41 -5.67
N ARG A 14 0.95 15.25 -4.88
CA ARG A 14 2.23 14.73 -5.36
C ARG A 14 2.10 13.35 -6.02
N PHE A 15 1.33 12.45 -5.41
CA PHE A 15 1.11 11.13 -5.98
C PHE A 15 0.36 11.24 -7.31
N LYS A 16 -0.78 11.93 -7.32
CA LYS A 16 -1.66 12.08 -8.49
C LYS A 16 -0.99 12.79 -9.67
N GLU A 17 -0.17 13.80 -9.40
CA GLU A 17 0.41 14.67 -10.44
C GLU A 17 1.79 14.22 -10.91
N LYS A 18 2.57 13.51 -10.07
CA LYS A 18 3.97 13.15 -10.38
C LYS A 18 4.24 11.65 -10.41
N ILE A 19 3.70 10.91 -9.43
CA ILE A 19 4.00 9.49 -9.27
C ILE A 19 3.10 8.62 -10.15
N GLU A 20 1.79 8.78 -10.03
CA GLU A 20 0.78 8.05 -10.82
C GLU A 20 1.04 8.13 -12.34
N PRO A 21 1.33 9.29 -12.95
CA PRO A 21 1.59 9.36 -14.38
C PRO A 21 2.83 8.58 -14.83
N LYS A 22 3.89 8.55 -14.01
CA LYS A 22 5.10 7.76 -14.30
C LYS A 22 4.84 6.26 -14.16
N LEU A 23 4.15 5.85 -13.09
CA LEU A 23 3.74 4.45 -12.90
C LEU A 23 2.87 3.95 -14.07
N LYS A 24 1.91 4.75 -14.54
CA LYS A 24 1.08 4.40 -15.71
C LYS A 24 1.92 4.17 -16.97
N LYS A 25 2.97 4.97 -17.19
CA LYS A 25 3.88 4.78 -18.33
C LYS A 25 4.63 3.45 -18.23
N LEU A 26 5.10 3.09 -17.03
CA LEU A 26 5.81 1.82 -16.80
C LEU A 26 4.92 0.59 -16.97
N ILE A 27 3.65 0.67 -16.55
CA ILE A 27 2.71 -0.45 -16.63
C ILE A 27 2.28 -0.74 -18.08
N GLY A 28 2.29 0.27 -18.94
CA GLY A 28 1.73 0.18 -20.29
C GLY A 28 0.22 -0.13 -20.28
N SER A 29 -0.31 -0.52 -21.43
CA SER A 29 -1.74 -0.78 -21.62
C SER A 29 -2.11 -2.21 -21.19
N LYS A 30 -2.24 -2.44 -19.88
CA LYS A 30 -2.72 -3.73 -19.33
C LYS A 30 -4.21 -3.68 -19.06
N LYS A 31 -4.96 -4.63 -19.62
CA LYS A 31 -6.40 -4.77 -19.37
C LYS A 31 -6.60 -5.48 -18.04
N VAL A 32 -7.37 -4.86 -17.15
CA VAL A 32 -7.76 -5.47 -15.88
C VAL A 32 -9.06 -6.22 -16.09
N VAL A 33 -9.03 -7.54 -15.87
CA VAL A 33 -10.19 -8.43 -16.01
C VAL A 33 -10.30 -9.27 -14.75
N PHE A 34 -11.37 -9.07 -13.99
CA PHE A 34 -11.69 -9.87 -12.82
C PHE A 34 -12.36 -11.17 -13.26
N ILE A 35 -11.86 -12.29 -12.73
CA ILE A 35 -12.29 -13.65 -13.04
C ILE A 35 -13.00 -14.21 -11.79
N PRO A 36 -14.16 -14.87 -11.92
CA PRO A 36 -14.78 -15.60 -10.81
C PRO A 36 -13.86 -16.70 -10.26
N PHE A 37 -13.93 -16.97 -8.95
CA PHE A 37 -13.23 -18.12 -8.36
C PHE A 37 -13.77 -19.47 -8.87
N SER A 38 -15.08 -19.55 -9.05
CA SER A 38 -15.80 -20.73 -9.54
C SER A 38 -17.19 -20.34 -10.01
N GLU A 39 -17.74 -21.10 -10.97
CA GLU A 39 -19.12 -20.94 -11.45
C GLU A 39 -20.17 -21.09 -10.33
N GLY A 40 -19.83 -21.78 -9.24
CA GLY A 40 -20.74 -22.02 -8.10
C GLY A 40 -20.77 -20.93 -7.02
N ILE A 41 -19.96 -19.86 -7.16
CA ILE A 41 -19.88 -18.78 -6.16
C ILE A 41 -20.43 -17.50 -6.77
N SER A 42 -21.73 -17.29 -6.62
CA SER A 42 -22.40 -16.06 -7.06
C SER A 42 -22.03 -14.88 -6.15
N SER A 43 -22.04 -13.68 -6.73
CA SER A 43 -21.85 -12.42 -6.00
C SER A 43 -22.87 -12.25 -4.89
N LEU A 44 -22.49 -11.59 -3.78
CA LEU A 44 -23.45 -11.21 -2.74
C LEU A 44 -24.59 -10.32 -3.29
N ARG A 45 -24.34 -9.56 -4.37
CA ARG A 45 -25.38 -8.76 -5.03
C ARG A 45 -26.51 -9.61 -5.62
N GLU A 46 -26.24 -10.86 -5.99
CA GLU A 46 -27.25 -11.78 -6.52
C GLU A 46 -28.01 -12.51 -5.39
N GLN A 47 -27.45 -12.51 -4.18
CA GLN A 47 -27.99 -13.23 -3.03
C GLN A 47 -28.78 -12.32 -2.06
N LEU A 48 -28.64 -11.01 -2.20
CA LEU A 48 -29.15 -10.00 -1.27
C LEU A 48 -30.06 -9.00 -1.98
N THR A 49 -31.02 -8.46 -1.24
CA THR A 49 -31.87 -7.35 -1.69
C THR A 49 -31.11 -6.02 -1.69
N ASP A 50 -31.58 -5.03 -2.45
CA ASP A 50 -30.98 -3.69 -2.49
C ASP A 50 -30.90 -3.00 -1.12
N GLN A 51 -31.83 -3.30 -0.21
CA GLN A 51 -31.80 -2.75 1.15
C GLN A 51 -30.68 -3.37 1.98
N GLU A 52 -30.48 -4.68 1.87
CA GLU A 52 -29.40 -5.41 2.55
C GLU A 52 -28.04 -5.02 1.97
N ILE A 53 -27.95 -4.85 0.65
CA ILE A 53 -26.74 -4.36 -0.02
C ILE A 53 -26.37 -2.96 0.49
N ARG A 54 -27.34 -2.05 0.64
CA ARG A 54 -27.12 -0.71 1.20
C ARG A 54 -26.59 -0.75 2.64
N LEU A 55 -27.10 -1.67 3.46
CA LEU A 55 -26.57 -1.91 4.82
C LEU A 55 -25.08 -2.28 4.76
N LEU A 56 -24.75 -3.32 3.99
CA LEU A 56 -23.37 -3.84 3.89
C LEU A 56 -22.39 -2.85 3.26
N SER A 57 -22.89 -1.93 2.43
CA SER A 57 -22.06 -1.00 1.65
C SER A 57 -21.88 0.36 2.31
N SER A 58 -22.43 0.57 3.51
CA SER A 58 -22.05 1.72 4.32
C SER A 58 -20.54 1.66 4.59
N THR A 59 -19.87 2.81 4.55
CA THR A 59 -18.40 2.89 4.65
C THR A 59 -17.84 2.13 5.85
N TYR A 60 -18.57 2.14 6.98
CA TYR A 60 -18.16 1.48 8.22
C TYR A 60 -18.28 -0.05 8.13
N PHE A 61 -19.41 -0.56 7.64
CA PHE A 61 -19.62 -2.00 7.47
C PHE A 61 -18.68 -2.58 6.43
N ALA A 62 -18.48 -1.92 5.29
CA ALA A 62 -17.57 -2.38 4.26
C ALA A 62 -16.13 -2.45 4.76
N SER A 63 -15.69 -1.44 5.54
CA SER A 63 -14.38 -1.44 6.19
C SER A 63 -14.27 -2.60 7.19
N PHE A 64 -15.22 -2.71 8.12
CA PHE A 64 -15.27 -3.78 9.11
C PHE A 64 -15.24 -5.17 8.45
N LEU A 65 -16.10 -5.41 7.46
CA LEU A 65 -16.18 -6.68 6.73
C LEU A 65 -14.92 -6.96 5.93
N GLY A 66 -14.20 -5.94 5.45
CA GLY A 66 -12.88 -6.10 4.86
C GLY A 66 -11.90 -6.75 5.84
N LYS A 67 -11.70 -6.14 7.02
CA LYS A 67 -10.79 -6.69 8.04
C LYS A 67 -11.29 -7.99 8.65
N TRP A 68 -12.60 -8.11 8.85
CA TRP A 68 -13.22 -9.35 9.32
C TRP A 68 -12.97 -10.50 8.36
N THR A 69 -13.07 -10.25 7.04
CA THR A 69 -12.79 -11.26 6.01
C THR A 69 -11.33 -11.73 6.05
N GLU A 70 -10.37 -10.82 6.27
CA GLU A 70 -8.96 -11.18 6.45
C GLU A 70 -8.78 -12.19 7.60
N TYR A 71 -9.35 -11.89 8.77
CA TYR A 71 -9.26 -12.78 9.93
C TYR A 71 -10.07 -14.07 9.78
N ALA A 72 -11.21 -14.03 9.09
CA ALA A 72 -11.99 -15.23 8.79
C ALA A 72 -11.21 -16.19 7.88
N LEU A 73 -10.58 -15.68 6.82
CA LEU A 73 -9.72 -16.45 5.94
C LEU A 73 -8.53 -17.04 6.69
N GLU A 74 -7.86 -16.25 7.53
CA GLU A 74 -6.75 -16.72 8.37
C GLU A 74 -7.18 -17.88 9.28
N THR A 75 -8.34 -17.75 9.94
CA THR A 75 -8.86 -18.74 10.89
C THR A 75 -9.22 -20.05 10.17
N LEU A 76 -9.98 -19.96 9.07
CA LEU A 76 -10.36 -21.12 8.25
C LEU A 76 -9.14 -21.90 7.75
N ASN A 77 -8.08 -21.19 7.35
CA ASN A 77 -6.86 -21.81 6.85
C ASN A 77 -6.02 -22.46 7.95
N LYS A 78 -5.87 -21.80 9.11
CA LYS A 78 -5.03 -22.31 10.21
C LYS A 78 -5.66 -23.50 10.93
N GLU A 79 -6.96 -23.45 11.13
CA GLU A 79 -7.68 -24.44 11.94
C GLU A 79 -8.24 -25.60 11.10
N ASN A 80 -8.09 -25.57 9.77
CA ASN A 80 -8.68 -26.53 8.84
C ASN A 80 -10.18 -26.75 9.11
N LEU A 81 -10.90 -25.67 9.40
CA LEU A 81 -12.32 -25.73 9.69
C LEU A 81 -13.11 -25.91 8.40
N ASP A 82 -14.09 -26.82 8.43
CA ASP A 82 -15.01 -27.01 7.32
C ASP A 82 -16.09 -25.90 7.27
N THR A 83 -16.36 -25.23 8.40
CA THR A 83 -17.36 -24.15 8.55
C THR A 83 -17.04 -23.19 9.71
N LEU A 84 -17.47 -21.92 9.60
CA LEU A 84 -17.48 -20.90 10.64
C LEU A 84 -18.70 -21.07 11.55
N ASP A 85 -18.49 -21.67 12.73
CA ASP A 85 -19.52 -21.68 13.78
C ASP A 85 -19.65 -20.31 14.48
N TRP A 86 -20.69 -20.14 15.31
CA TRP A 86 -20.91 -18.87 16.01
C TRP A 86 -19.76 -18.48 16.94
N LYS A 87 -19.10 -19.44 17.60
CA LYS A 87 -17.96 -19.13 18.50
C LYS A 87 -16.78 -18.61 17.69
N THR A 88 -16.52 -19.20 16.53
CA THR A 88 -15.49 -18.74 15.60
C THR A 88 -15.83 -17.34 15.05
N ILE A 89 -17.07 -17.13 14.63
CA ILE A 89 -17.57 -15.80 14.20
C ILE A 89 -17.36 -14.76 15.31
N LYS A 90 -17.73 -15.08 16.56
CA LYS A 90 -17.56 -14.20 17.70
C LYS A 90 -16.09 -13.85 17.93
N SER A 91 -15.22 -14.85 17.90
CA SER A 91 -13.77 -14.69 18.07
C SER A 91 -13.19 -13.74 17.02
N ILE A 92 -13.47 -14.00 15.73
CA ILE A 92 -13.02 -13.16 14.61
C ILE A 92 -13.52 -11.73 14.76
N SER A 93 -14.79 -11.57 15.18
CA SER A 93 -15.41 -10.26 15.34
C SER A 93 -14.78 -9.45 16.47
N LEU A 94 -14.48 -10.09 17.61
CA LEU A 94 -13.77 -9.45 18.73
C LEU A 94 -12.35 -9.05 18.32
N ARG A 95 -11.60 -9.92 17.62
CA ARG A 95 -10.27 -9.57 17.10
C ARG A 95 -10.31 -8.39 16.12
N THR A 96 -11.35 -8.34 15.28
CA THR A 96 -11.59 -7.21 14.37
C THR A 96 -11.84 -5.91 15.15
N GLN A 97 -12.66 -5.96 16.20
CA GLN A 97 -12.90 -4.82 17.08
C GLN A 97 -11.62 -4.34 17.74
N GLU A 98 -10.83 -5.24 18.34
CA GLU A 98 -9.54 -4.93 18.97
C GLU A 98 -8.58 -4.23 18.00
N TYR A 99 -8.50 -4.72 16.75
CA TYR A 99 -7.72 -4.09 15.70
C TYR A 99 -8.13 -2.62 15.51
N TYR A 100 -9.42 -2.34 15.29
CA TYR A 100 -9.88 -0.96 15.09
C TYR A 100 -9.76 -0.09 16.35
N LEU A 101 -9.91 -0.66 17.55
CA LEU A 101 -9.73 0.08 18.81
C LEU A 101 -8.27 0.46 19.06
N SER A 102 -7.32 -0.40 18.66
CA SER A 102 -5.87 -0.16 18.79
C SER A 102 -5.36 0.95 17.85
N LYS A 103 -6.08 1.21 16.75
CA LYS A 103 -5.71 2.21 15.74
C LYS A 103 -6.45 3.53 15.97
N ARG A 104 -5.87 4.63 15.49
CA ARG A 104 -6.51 5.96 15.48
C ARG A 104 -7.50 6.05 14.31
N PHE A 105 -8.65 5.38 14.42
CA PHE A 105 -9.74 5.53 13.45
C PHE A 105 -10.70 6.68 13.81
N GLU A 106 -11.47 7.13 12.81
CA GLU A 106 -12.49 8.16 12.99
C GLU A 106 -13.50 7.79 14.10
N PRO A 107 -14.04 8.78 14.85
CA PRO A 107 -15.00 8.56 15.93
C PRO A 107 -16.24 7.73 15.54
N THR A 108 -16.62 7.75 14.27
CA THR A 108 -17.78 7.07 13.69
C THR A 108 -17.60 5.56 13.61
N VAL A 109 -16.42 5.04 13.25
CA VAL A 109 -16.10 3.60 13.29
C VAL A 109 -16.17 3.08 14.72
N ARG A 110 -15.65 3.85 15.69
CA ARG A 110 -15.75 3.51 17.12
C ARG A 110 -17.20 3.46 17.62
N ARG A 111 -18.08 4.31 17.09
CA ARG A 111 -19.50 4.29 17.44
C ARG A 111 -20.20 3.02 16.93
N PHE A 112 -19.85 2.55 15.74
CA PHE A 112 -20.36 1.26 15.22
C PHE A 112 -19.89 0.09 16.10
N LEU A 113 -18.59 0.03 16.39
CA LEU A 113 -17.99 -1.04 17.19
C LEU A 113 -18.50 -1.11 18.63
N ASN A 114 -18.98 0.00 19.17
CA ASN A 114 -19.57 0.10 20.51
C ASN A 114 -21.10 0.22 20.47
N GLY A 115 -21.72 -0.08 19.33
CA GLY A 115 -23.16 0.06 19.09
C GLY A 115 -23.87 -1.28 18.91
N TYR A 116 -25.20 -1.22 18.94
CA TYR A 116 -26.11 -2.37 18.85
C TYR A 116 -25.86 -3.28 17.62
N ASP A 117 -25.40 -2.71 16.51
CA ASP A 117 -25.14 -3.47 15.29
C ASP A 117 -23.91 -4.38 15.39
N PHE A 118 -22.92 -4.04 16.24
CA PHE A 118 -21.77 -4.90 16.49
C PHE A 118 -22.09 -6.00 17.52
N ASP A 119 -23.00 -5.74 18.47
CA ASP A 119 -23.48 -6.75 19.44
C ASP A 119 -24.02 -8.01 18.74
N LEU A 120 -24.56 -7.85 17.52
CA LEU A 120 -25.00 -8.94 16.66
C LEU A 120 -23.91 -9.97 16.34
N PHE A 121 -22.64 -9.58 16.36
CA PHE A 121 -21.53 -10.47 16.07
C PHE A 121 -20.97 -11.16 17.32
N ILE A 122 -21.34 -10.72 18.52
CA ILE A 122 -20.71 -11.15 19.79
C ILE A 122 -21.70 -11.73 20.82
N GLU A 123 -23.00 -11.48 20.67
CA GLU A 123 -24.08 -12.02 21.52
C GLU A 123 -25.00 -12.95 20.72
N GLU A 124 -25.00 -14.26 21.03
CA GLU A 124 -25.74 -15.27 20.27
C GLU A 124 -27.25 -15.05 20.29
N GLU A 125 -27.81 -14.69 21.45
CA GLU A 125 -29.23 -14.42 21.62
C GLU A 125 -29.67 -13.21 20.78
N ARG A 126 -28.89 -12.12 20.80
CA ARG A 126 -29.17 -10.93 19.97
C ARG A 126 -29.00 -11.20 18.49
N PHE A 127 -27.99 -11.98 18.10
CA PHE A 127 -27.84 -12.44 16.72
C PHE A 127 -29.07 -13.22 16.28
N ASN A 128 -29.53 -14.14 17.14
CA ASN A 128 -30.67 -15.00 16.85
C ASN A 128 -31.99 -14.24 16.74
N SER A 129 -32.15 -13.14 17.49
CA SER A 129 -33.34 -12.27 17.45
C SER A 129 -33.25 -11.11 16.46
N SER A 130 -32.12 -10.93 15.76
CA SER A 130 -31.90 -9.79 14.88
C SER A 130 -32.58 -9.93 13.53
N ARG A 131 -33.13 -8.82 13.02
CA ARG A 131 -33.67 -8.74 11.65
C ARG A 131 -32.61 -8.91 10.56
N TYR A 132 -31.31 -8.82 10.89
CA TYR A 132 -30.20 -8.92 9.93
C TYR A 132 -29.46 -10.26 9.98
N LYS A 133 -29.89 -11.20 10.83
CA LYS A 133 -29.28 -12.52 11.00
C LYS A 133 -29.01 -13.23 9.68
N ASP A 134 -30.02 -13.30 8.81
CA ASP A 134 -29.92 -14.03 7.55
C ASP A 134 -29.03 -13.34 6.51
N VAL A 135 -28.85 -12.02 6.62
CA VAL A 135 -27.86 -11.28 5.82
C VAL A 135 -26.46 -11.73 6.21
N PHE A 136 -26.14 -11.70 7.50
CA PHE A 136 -24.81 -12.06 7.98
C PHE A 136 -24.48 -13.54 7.77
N LYS A 137 -25.45 -14.44 7.94
CA LYS A 137 -25.28 -15.87 7.60
C LYS A 137 -24.91 -16.06 6.12
N ARG A 138 -25.56 -15.33 5.20
CA ARG A 138 -25.20 -15.36 3.77
C ARG A 138 -23.80 -14.80 3.52
N VAL A 139 -23.41 -13.72 4.22
CA VAL A 139 -22.04 -13.17 4.14
C VAL A 139 -21.00 -14.19 4.62
N PHE A 140 -21.23 -14.86 5.75
CA PHE A 140 -20.32 -15.90 6.26
C PHE A 140 -20.21 -17.07 5.29
N ALA A 141 -21.35 -17.60 4.83
CA ALA A 141 -21.39 -18.68 3.84
C ALA A 141 -20.71 -18.29 2.50
N HIS A 142 -20.77 -17.01 2.13
CA HIS A 142 -20.06 -16.52 0.95
C HIS A 142 -18.54 -16.51 1.15
N ILE A 143 -18.06 -16.06 2.32
CA ILE A 143 -16.63 -16.03 2.65
C ILE A 143 -16.06 -17.45 2.80
N GLU A 144 -16.81 -18.37 3.39
CA GLU A 144 -16.44 -19.80 3.48
C GLU A 144 -16.17 -20.40 2.09
N LYS A 145 -16.97 -20.05 1.08
CA LYS A 145 -16.76 -20.52 -0.30
C LYS A 145 -15.51 -19.94 -0.95
N ILE A 146 -15.06 -18.76 -0.52
CA ILE A 146 -13.84 -18.11 -1.05
C ILE A 146 -12.58 -18.68 -0.39
N ALA A 147 -12.65 -19.04 0.89
CA ALA A 147 -11.49 -19.47 1.68
C ALA A 147 -10.62 -20.55 1.03
N PRO A 148 -11.19 -21.59 0.37
CA PRO A 148 -10.39 -22.61 -0.29
C PRO A 148 -9.43 -22.11 -1.38
N TYR A 149 -9.68 -20.93 -1.96
CA TYR A 149 -8.86 -20.35 -3.02
C TYR A 149 -7.73 -19.45 -2.49
N LEU A 150 -7.62 -19.34 -1.16
CA LEU A 150 -6.65 -18.52 -0.44
C LEU A 150 -5.98 -19.31 0.71
N LYS A 151 -5.85 -20.64 0.61
CA LYS A 151 -5.39 -21.50 1.73
C LYS A 151 -3.96 -21.24 2.21
N ASP A 152 -3.04 -20.91 1.31
CA ASP A 152 -1.61 -20.81 1.62
C ASP A 152 -1.15 -19.37 1.93
N VAL A 153 -2.09 -18.50 2.32
CA VAL A 153 -1.81 -17.08 2.53
C VAL A 153 -1.59 -16.79 4.00
N GLN A 154 -0.62 -15.93 4.29
CA GLN A 154 -0.36 -15.41 5.63
C GLN A 154 -0.93 -13.99 5.72
N SER A 155 -1.70 -13.71 6.77
CA SER A 155 -2.15 -12.33 7.06
C SER A 155 -0.94 -11.43 7.37
N TRP A 156 -1.11 -10.12 7.25
CA TRP A 156 -0.06 -9.16 7.63
C TRP A 156 0.46 -9.36 9.06
N GLU A 157 -0.43 -9.62 10.02
CA GLU A 157 -0.04 -9.84 11.42
C GLU A 157 0.83 -11.11 11.56
N SER A 158 0.44 -12.19 10.88
CA SER A 158 1.23 -13.42 10.84
C SER A 158 2.59 -13.19 10.15
N PHE A 159 2.61 -12.50 9.01
CA PHE A 159 3.82 -12.21 8.26
C PHE A 159 4.80 -11.34 9.07
N SER A 160 4.31 -10.22 9.63
CA SER A 160 5.14 -9.21 10.30
C SER A 160 5.68 -9.66 11.66
N SER A 161 5.03 -10.64 12.31
CA SER A 161 5.51 -11.21 13.57
C SER A 161 6.70 -12.16 13.40
N VAL A 162 6.82 -12.84 12.25
CA VAL A 162 7.90 -13.81 11.98
C VAL A 162 8.96 -13.30 11.02
N THR A 163 8.65 -12.27 10.23
CA THR A 163 9.58 -11.72 9.23
C THR A 163 10.25 -10.46 9.79
N PRO A 164 11.56 -10.50 10.07
CA PRO A 164 12.26 -9.35 10.63
C PRO A 164 12.25 -8.19 9.64
N ARG A 165 11.76 -7.04 10.09
CA ARG A 165 11.84 -5.77 9.37
C ARG A 165 13.22 -5.15 9.57
N ASP A 166 13.82 -4.66 8.50
CA ASP A 166 14.96 -3.76 8.56
C ASP A 166 14.53 -2.44 9.22
N LYS A 167 15.10 -2.18 10.40
CA LYS A 167 14.76 -1.02 11.24
C LYS A 167 15.49 0.24 10.81
N ASP A 168 16.53 0.13 9.99
CA ASP A 168 17.32 1.26 9.52
C ASP A 168 16.63 1.99 8.36
N ILE A 169 15.69 1.32 7.69
CA ILE A 169 14.93 1.89 6.58
C ILE A 169 13.82 2.81 7.11
N ARG A 170 13.87 4.06 6.65
CA ARG A 170 12.87 5.11 6.92
C ARG A 170 12.23 5.57 5.62
N LEU A 171 10.91 5.45 5.55
CA LEU A 171 10.10 5.86 4.40
C LEU A 171 8.98 6.79 4.84
N GLU A 172 8.55 7.68 3.93
CA GLU A 172 7.43 8.60 4.16
C GLU A 172 6.08 7.87 4.27
N ILE A 173 6.03 6.59 3.85
CA ILE A 173 4.84 5.77 3.84
C ILE A 173 4.96 4.55 4.74
N THR A 174 3.82 4.14 5.29
CA THR A 174 3.64 2.88 6.01
C THR A 174 2.31 2.27 5.61
N GLY A 175 2.16 0.97 5.80
CA GLY A 175 0.85 0.34 5.74
C GLY A 175 0.93 -1.16 5.93
N GLU A 176 -0.24 -1.77 5.88
CA GLU A 176 -0.49 -3.16 6.21
C GLU A 176 -1.23 -3.72 5.00
N PHE A 177 -0.58 -4.59 4.22
CA PHE A 177 -1.25 -5.33 3.15
C PHE A 177 -2.18 -6.38 3.77
N ASP A 178 -3.12 -6.93 3.00
CA ASP A 178 -4.09 -7.88 3.60
C ASP A 178 -3.48 -9.27 3.81
N ALA A 179 -2.81 -9.83 2.79
CA ALA A 179 -2.12 -11.12 2.91
C ALA A 179 -0.93 -11.30 1.95
N PHE A 180 -0.07 -12.26 2.24
CA PHE A 180 1.06 -12.66 1.40
C PHE A 180 1.17 -14.18 1.31
N ASN A 181 1.35 -14.73 0.11
CA ASN A 181 1.67 -16.14 -0.07
C ASN A 181 3.19 -16.31 -0.16
N PRO A 182 3.85 -16.90 0.85
CA PRO A 182 5.32 -17.04 0.86
C PRO A 182 5.84 -18.04 -0.18
N THR A 183 5.02 -19.02 -0.58
CA THR A 183 5.39 -20.05 -1.56
C THR A 183 5.44 -19.47 -2.97
N THR A 184 4.39 -18.74 -3.37
CA THR A 184 4.31 -18.14 -4.71
C THR A 184 4.93 -16.74 -4.77
N LYS A 185 5.24 -16.15 -3.61
CA LYS A 185 5.59 -14.74 -3.42
C LYS A 185 4.54 -13.79 -3.99
N GLU A 186 3.26 -14.12 -3.81
CA GLU A 186 2.15 -13.29 -4.29
C GLU A 186 1.66 -12.37 -3.17
N LEU A 187 1.57 -11.07 -3.47
CA LEU A 187 0.94 -10.09 -2.58
C LEU A 187 -0.57 -10.07 -2.86
N ILE A 188 -1.37 -10.20 -1.80
CA ILE A 188 -2.82 -10.37 -1.91
C ILE A 188 -3.52 -9.22 -1.21
N GLU A 189 -4.40 -8.55 -1.95
CA GLU A 189 -5.24 -7.47 -1.45
C GLU A 189 -6.71 -7.88 -1.53
N LEU A 190 -7.41 -7.82 -0.40
CA LEU A 190 -8.81 -8.17 -0.25
C LEU A 190 -9.66 -6.90 -0.27
N LYS A 191 -10.73 -6.91 -1.07
CA LYS A 191 -11.66 -5.77 -1.21
C LYS A 191 -13.08 -6.26 -1.01
N PHE A 192 -13.73 -5.83 0.06
CA PHE A 192 -15.14 -6.06 0.29
C PHE A 192 -15.96 -4.87 -0.24
N GLN A 193 -16.11 -4.78 -1.57
CA GLN A 193 -16.81 -3.66 -2.22
C GLN A 193 -17.69 -4.12 -3.39
N GLN A 194 -18.85 -3.49 -3.57
CA GLN A 194 -19.71 -3.76 -4.73
C GLN A 194 -19.04 -3.42 -6.07
N THR A 195 -18.19 -2.39 -6.07
CA THR A 195 -17.46 -1.97 -7.26
C THR A 195 -16.55 -3.10 -7.69
N THR A 196 -16.60 -3.49 -8.97
CA THR A 196 -15.77 -4.58 -9.48
C THR A 196 -14.29 -4.22 -9.58
N TRP A 197 -13.98 -2.94 -9.77
CA TRP A 197 -12.61 -2.45 -9.94
C TRP A 197 -12.45 -1.00 -9.52
N SER A 198 -11.31 -0.68 -8.90
CA SER A 198 -10.82 0.67 -8.68
C SER A 198 -9.32 0.72 -8.97
N LYS A 199 -8.88 1.75 -9.71
CA LYS A 199 -7.46 1.95 -10.01
C LYS A 199 -6.62 2.16 -8.75
N GLU A 200 -7.22 2.71 -7.69
CA GLU A 200 -6.60 2.96 -6.41
C GLU A 200 -6.14 1.65 -5.75
N TRP A 201 -6.84 0.53 -5.98
CA TRP A 201 -6.43 -0.78 -5.47
C TRP A 201 -5.10 -1.25 -6.06
N LEU A 202 -4.87 -0.99 -7.36
CA LEU A 202 -3.57 -1.26 -7.99
C LEU A 202 -2.47 -0.40 -7.37
N TRP A 203 -2.74 0.90 -7.18
CA TRP A 203 -1.77 1.81 -6.56
C TRP A 203 -1.42 1.41 -5.13
N GLN A 204 -2.41 1.01 -4.33
CA GLN A 204 -2.19 0.46 -2.99
C GLN A 204 -1.31 -0.79 -3.06
N SER A 205 -1.68 -1.76 -3.90
CA SER A 205 -0.94 -3.02 -4.07
C SER A 205 0.52 -2.78 -4.46
N LEU A 206 0.78 -1.86 -5.40
CA LEU A 206 2.13 -1.55 -5.84
C LEU A 206 2.96 -0.87 -4.77
N LEU A 207 2.37 0.04 -3.99
CA LEU A 207 3.07 0.62 -2.85
C LEU A 207 3.38 -0.45 -1.79
N TYR A 208 2.50 -1.42 -1.56
CA TYR A 208 2.80 -2.55 -0.68
C TYR A 208 3.90 -3.46 -1.22
N VAL A 209 3.94 -3.73 -2.53
CA VAL A 209 5.05 -4.45 -3.16
C VAL A 209 6.38 -3.72 -2.93
N TYR A 210 6.39 -2.39 -3.08
CA TYR A 210 7.56 -1.56 -2.80
C TYR A 210 7.97 -1.62 -1.33
N LEU A 211 7.01 -1.52 -0.40
CA LEU A 211 7.25 -1.65 1.03
C LEU A 211 7.80 -3.03 1.38
N LEU A 212 7.28 -4.09 0.76
CA LEU A 212 7.69 -5.47 0.96
C LEU A 212 9.19 -5.66 0.65
N LYS A 213 9.62 -5.18 -0.52
CA LYS A 213 11.03 -5.22 -0.93
C LYS A 213 11.89 -4.32 -0.05
N SER A 214 11.40 -3.13 0.26
CA SER A 214 12.18 -2.15 1.02
C SER A 214 12.41 -2.64 2.44
N TYR A 215 11.37 -2.87 3.24
CA TYR A 215 11.50 -3.17 4.66
C TYR A 215 11.93 -4.62 4.96
N TRP A 216 11.65 -5.58 4.08
CA TRP A 216 11.90 -7.00 4.35
C TRP A 216 12.82 -7.67 3.32
N GLY A 217 13.27 -6.96 2.28
CA GLY A 217 14.10 -7.55 1.22
C GLY A 217 13.37 -8.58 0.36
N ILE A 218 12.04 -8.66 0.45
CA ILE A 218 11.23 -9.67 -0.25
C ILE A 218 10.65 -9.05 -1.52
N GLU A 219 11.04 -9.58 -2.67
CA GLU A 219 10.45 -9.22 -3.95
C GLU A 219 9.24 -10.13 -4.26
N ALA A 220 8.06 -9.52 -4.38
CA ALA A 220 6.86 -10.22 -4.81
C ALA A 220 6.96 -10.59 -6.30
N ASN A 221 6.43 -11.76 -6.68
CA ASN A 221 6.37 -12.21 -8.07
C ASN A 221 5.10 -11.68 -8.77
N SER A 222 3.99 -11.62 -8.05
CA SER A 222 2.68 -11.22 -8.55
C SER A 222 1.87 -10.45 -7.51
N ILE A 223 0.82 -9.79 -8.01
CA ILE A 223 -0.23 -9.19 -7.19
C ILE A 223 -1.53 -9.91 -7.52
N LYS A 224 -2.32 -10.24 -6.49
CA LYS A 224 -3.69 -10.72 -6.62
C LYS A 224 -4.63 -9.82 -5.84
N ILE A 225 -5.52 -9.14 -6.56
CA ILE A 225 -6.59 -8.34 -5.96
C ILE A 225 -7.85 -9.17 -5.98
N VAL A 226 -8.40 -9.44 -4.80
CA VAL A 226 -9.60 -10.25 -4.62
C VAL A 226 -10.75 -9.34 -4.21
N ASN A 227 -11.81 -9.30 -5.01
CA ASN A 227 -13.07 -8.74 -4.57
C ASN A 227 -13.90 -9.82 -3.88
N THR A 228 -13.92 -9.79 -2.55
CA THR A 228 -14.61 -10.77 -1.70
C THR A 228 -16.12 -10.56 -1.64
N PHE A 229 -16.65 -9.44 -2.16
CA PHE A 229 -18.08 -9.22 -2.29
C PHE A 229 -18.64 -9.89 -3.55
N SER A 230 -17.89 -9.85 -4.65
CA SER A 230 -18.28 -10.46 -5.92
C SER A 230 -17.69 -11.86 -6.15
N ALA A 231 -16.87 -12.37 -5.22
CA ALA A 231 -16.11 -13.61 -5.36
C ALA A 231 -15.30 -13.68 -6.68
N THR A 232 -14.70 -12.55 -7.04
CA THR A 232 -13.84 -12.45 -8.23
C THR A 232 -12.43 -12.02 -7.83
N TYR A 233 -11.46 -12.33 -8.68
CA TYR A 233 -10.08 -11.92 -8.48
C TYR A 233 -9.44 -11.49 -9.78
N TRP A 234 -8.43 -10.64 -9.67
CA TRP A 234 -7.50 -10.34 -10.76
C TRP A 234 -6.09 -10.60 -10.27
N THR A 235 -5.32 -11.36 -11.04
CA THR A 235 -3.90 -11.62 -10.75
C THR A 235 -3.05 -11.19 -11.94
N ILE A 236 -1.86 -10.66 -11.66
CA ILE A 236 -0.86 -10.31 -12.67
C ILE A 236 0.55 -10.45 -12.08
N SER A 237 1.48 -10.99 -12.86
CA SER A 237 2.90 -10.99 -12.46
C SER A 237 3.48 -9.57 -12.57
N LEU A 238 4.41 -9.19 -11.69
CA LEU A 238 5.08 -7.89 -11.79
C LEU A 238 5.87 -7.76 -13.09
N ARG A 239 6.45 -8.87 -13.54
CA ARG A 239 7.18 -8.97 -14.81
C ARG A 239 6.29 -8.61 -16.00
N GLU A 240 5.09 -9.21 -16.06
CA GLU A 240 4.11 -8.90 -17.10
C GLU A 240 3.57 -7.48 -16.94
N LEU A 241 3.26 -7.05 -15.71
CA LEU A 241 2.72 -5.73 -15.43
C LEU A 241 3.66 -4.62 -15.90
N PHE A 242 4.96 -4.78 -15.70
CA PHE A 242 5.99 -3.78 -16.05
C PHE A 242 6.76 -4.09 -17.33
N ASN A 243 6.32 -5.06 -18.15
CA ASN A 243 7.01 -5.47 -19.39
C ASN A 243 8.53 -5.68 -19.18
N GLU A 244 8.91 -6.49 -18.19
CA GLU A 244 10.31 -6.74 -17.77
C GLU A 244 11.02 -5.59 -17.01
N GLN A 245 10.42 -4.40 -16.91
CA GLN A 245 11.02 -3.22 -16.26
C GLN A 245 10.75 -3.15 -14.75
N THR A 246 10.65 -4.30 -14.06
CA THR A 246 10.30 -4.35 -12.64
C THR A 246 11.33 -3.62 -11.75
N GLN A 247 12.62 -3.63 -12.11
CA GLN A 247 13.64 -2.89 -11.34
C GLN A 247 13.48 -1.37 -11.49
N GLU A 248 13.11 -0.88 -12.67
CA GLU A 248 12.86 0.55 -12.91
C GLU A 248 11.72 1.07 -12.02
N PHE A 249 10.69 0.25 -11.79
CA PHE A 249 9.63 0.53 -10.83
C PHE A 249 10.16 0.72 -9.40
N PHE A 250 11.03 -0.19 -8.92
CA PHE A 250 11.58 -0.10 -7.57
C PHE A 250 12.52 1.08 -7.42
N GLU A 251 13.42 1.31 -8.37
CA GLU A 251 14.33 2.46 -8.38
C GLU A 251 13.56 3.78 -8.39
N PHE A 252 12.53 3.88 -9.23
CA PHE A 252 11.67 5.04 -9.31
C PHE A 252 10.98 5.35 -7.96
N LEU A 253 10.34 4.35 -7.35
CA LEU A 253 9.68 4.56 -6.06
C LEU A 253 10.66 4.84 -4.93
N LYS A 254 11.86 4.25 -4.97
CA LYS A 254 12.93 4.53 -4.01
C LYS A 254 13.26 6.01 -3.98
N LEU A 255 13.46 6.62 -5.14
CA LEU A 255 13.67 8.05 -5.27
C LEU A 255 12.47 8.85 -4.70
N GLU A 256 11.25 8.50 -5.09
CA GLU A 256 10.08 9.31 -4.70
C GLU A 256 9.67 9.15 -3.22
N ILE A 257 10.06 8.06 -2.55
CA ILE A 257 9.52 7.65 -1.23
C ILE A 257 10.59 7.52 -0.13
N ALA A 258 11.82 7.11 -0.43
CA ALA A 258 12.83 6.84 0.60
C ALA A 258 13.40 8.14 1.21
N ASP A 259 13.30 8.27 2.54
CA ASP A 259 13.77 9.46 3.24
C ASP A 259 15.29 9.50 3.37
N SER A 260 15.93 8.35 3.56
CA SER A 260 17.39 8.26 3.66
C SER A 260 18.08 8.72 2.38
N GLU A 261 17.45 8.53 1.21
CA GLU A 261 17.99 9.03 -0.06
C GLU A 261 17.79 10.54 -0.22
N LYS A 262 16.68 11.09 0.29
CA LYS A 262 16.45 12.55 0.30
C LYS A 262 17.39 13.25 1.27
N ASP A 263 17.58 12.67 2.44
CA ASP A 263 18.54 13.14 3.43
C ASP A 263 19.97 12.97 2.92
N SER A 264 20.32 11.85 2.28
CA SER A 264 21.64 11.64 1.67
C SER A 264 21.89 12.60 0.52
N LEU A 265 20.91 12.82 -0.37
CA LEU A 265 21.01 13.81 -1.44
C LEU A 265 21.22 15.20 -0.86
N LYS A 266 20.43 15.58 0.15
CA LYS A 266 20.57 16.86 0.86
C LYS A 266 21.96 17.01 1.47
N GLU A 267 22.46 16.02 2.21
CA GLU A 267 23.79 16.09 2.81
C GLU A 267 24.89 16.17 1.74
N LYS A 268 24.83 15.34 0.68
CA LYS A 268 25.81 15.37 -0.41
C LYS A 268 25.81 16.70 -1.16
N ILE A 269 24.64 17.28 -1.43
CA ILE A 269 24.52 18.60 -2.09
C ILE A 269 25.02 19.73 -1.21
N LYS A 270 24.63 19.71 0.07
CA LYS A 270 25.10 20.68 1.06
C LYS A 270 26.63 20.64 1.14
N ASP A 271 27.21 19.44 1.27
CA ASP A 271 28.65 19.22 1.33
C ASP A 271 29.34 19.68 0.02
N CYS A 272 28.74 19.42 -1.15
CA CYS A 272 29.28 19.92 -2.42
C CYS A 272 29.30 21.45 -2.47
N ILE A 273 28.25 22.12 -2.03
CA ILE A 273 28.17 23.59 -2.03
C ILE A 273 29.16 24.19 -1.02
N GLU A 274 29.28 23.59 0.17
CA GLU A 274 30.24 24.03 1.20
C GLU A 274 31.69 23.84 0.75
N ASN A 275 32.03 22.71 0.11
CA ASN A 275 33.38 22.47 -0.42
C ASN A 275 33.68 23.30 -1.68
N LEU A 276 32.68 23.63 -2.50
CA LEU A 276 32.87 24.50 -3.67
C LEU A 276 33.26 25.93 -3.26
N GLU A 277 32.80 26.40 -2.09
CA GLU A 277 33.28 27.66 -1.54
C GLU A 277 34.79 27.62 -1.20
N ALA A 278 35.36 26.41 -1.03
CA ALA A 278 36.78 26.20 -0.74
C ALA A 278 37.62 25.73 -1.95
N SER A 279 37.00 25.34 -3.08
CA SER A 279 37.67 24.82 -4.27
C SER A 279 36.86 25.10 -5.55
N GLU A 280 37.51 25.41 -6.68
CA GLU A 280 36.81 25.81 -7.91
C GLU A 280 36.34 24.65 -8.81
N ASP A 281 36.71 23.40 -8.52
CA ASP A 281 36.38 22.25 -9.37
C ASP A 281 35.12 21.51 -8.90
N LEU A 282 33.95 22.02 -9.32
CA LEU A 282 32.65 21.41 -9.01
C LEU A 282 32.58 19.94 -9.43
N ARG A 283 33.16 19.60 -10.59
CA ARG A 283 33.04 18.25 -11.15
C ARG A 283 33.81 17.24 -10.31
N LYS A 284 35.00 17.61 -9.81
CA LYS A 284 35.76 16.81 -8.86
C LYS A 284 35.00 16.62 -7.54
N ILE A 285 34.47 17.71 -6.97
CA ILE A 285 33.74 17.66 -5.70
C ILE A 285 32.52 16.72 -5.81
N VAL A 286 31.72 16.86 -6.87
CA VAL A 286 30.54 16.00 -7.08
C VAL A 286 30.96 14.54 -7.28
N SER A 287 32.00 14.28 -8.08
CA SER A 287 32.52 12.93 -8.31
C SER A 287 32.93 12.26 -6.99
N GLU A 288 33.64 12.98 -6.11
CA GLU A 288 34.07 12.47 -4.80
C GLU A 288 32.90 12.24 -3.83
N ARG A 289 31.96 13.20 -3.72
CA ARG A 289 30.85 13.12 -2.75
C ARG A 289 29.72 12.19 -3.16
N PHE A 290 29.51 12.01 -4.46
CA PHE A 290 28.53 11.08 -4.99
C PHE A 290 29.12 9.71 -5.35
N PHE A 291 30.43 9.53 -5.21
CA PHE A 291 31.16 8.31 -5.58
C PHE A 291 30.98 7.93 -7.06
N LEU A 292 30.97 8.95 -7.94
CA LEU A 292 30.78 8.79 -9.39
C LEU A 292 32.13 8.80 -10.12
N LYS A 293 32.26 7.99 -11.17
CA LYS A 293 33.41 8.07 -12.09
C LYS A 293 33.30 9.34 -12.94
N ARG A 294 34.43 9.83 -13.50
CA ARG A 294 34.45 11.08 -14.29
C ARG A 294 33.60 11.01 -15.56
N GLU A 295 33.42 9.81 -16.08
CA GLU A 295 32.65 9.48 -17.28
C GLU A 295 31.18 9.15 -16.97
N ASP A 296 30.76 9.13 -15.70
CA ASP A 296 29.40 8.76 -15.32
C ASP A 296 28.39 9.82 -15.84
N PRO A 297 27.37 9.44 -16.63
CA PRO A 297 26.36 10.37 -17.13
C PRO A 297 25.62 11.13 -16.03
N ALA A 298 25.44 10.53 -14.85
CA ALA A 298 24.77 11.17 -13.71
C ALA A 298 25.58 12.33 -13.12
N LEU A 299 26.91 12.35 -13.34
CA LEU A 299 27.80 13.40 -12.83
C LEU A 299 27.39 14.79 -13.34
N ASN A 300 27.12 14.90 -14.64
CA ASN A 300 26.70 16.17 -15.25
C ASN A 300 25.37 16.65 -14.65
N ALA A 301 24.42 15.74 -14.44
CA ALA A 301 23.12 16.09 -13.86
C ALA A 301 23.24 16.70 -12.45
N TYR A 302 24.12 16.16 -11.62
CA TYR A 302 24.36 16.70 -10.29
C TYR A 302 25.15 18.03 -10.34
N CYS A 303 26.15 18.16 -11.21
CA CYS A 303 26.86 19.42 -11.42
C CYS A 303 25.93 20.53 -11.89
N ASP A 304 25.07 20.25 -12.86
CA ASP A 304 24.12 21.21 -13.40
C ASP A 304 23.08 21.60 -12.34
N PHE A 305 22.64 20.64 -11.54
CA PHE A 305 21.71 20.92 -10.45
C PHE A 305 22.33 21.79 -9.36
N ILE A 306 23.57 21.51 -8.94
CA ILE A 306 24.27 22.33 -7.95
C ILE A 306 24.49 23.74 -8.49
N SER A 307 24.87 23.87 -9.76
CA SER A 307 25.00 25.16 -10.44
C SER A 307 23.66 25.91 -10.47
N TYR A 308 22.56 25.22 -10.78
CA TYR A 308 21.21 25.77 -10.71
C TYR A 308 20.86 26.26 -9.30
N LEU A 309 21.15 25.50 -8.25
CA LEU A 309 20.91 25.94 -6.87
C LEU A 309 21.69 27.22 -6.54
N LEU A 310 22.95 27.30 -6.97
CA LEU A 310 23.81 28.47 -6.74
C LEU A 310 23.30 29.75 -7.43
N THR A 311 22.50 29.65 -8.49
CA THR A 311 21.86 30.83 -9.10
C THR A 311 20.91 31.56 -8.13
N ASN A 312 20.36 30.84 -7.15
CA ASN A 312 19.45 31.37 -6.12
C ASN A 312 20.18 31.65 -4.79
N LYS A 313 21.52 31.62 -4.76
CA LYS A 313 22.33 31.73 -3.53
C LYS A 313 22.08 33.03 -2.75
N LYS A 314 21.65 34.09 -3.44
CA LYS A 314 21.36 35.40 -2.83
C LYS A 314 20.02 35.45 -2.09
N ASP A 315 19.18 34.43 -2.22
CA ASP A 315 17.92 34.37 -1.50
C ASP A 315 18.18 34.24 0.00
N LYS A 316 17.47 35.05 0.80
CA LYS A 316 17.63 35.11 2.26
C LYS A 316 17.45 33.75 2.93
N ASP A 317 16.59 32.90 2.36
CA ASP A 317 16.28 31.57 2.89
C ASP A 317 17.13 30.45 2.25
N PHE A 318 18.08 30.76 1.37
CA PHE A 318 18.86 29.73 0.67
C PHE A 318 19.59 28.78 1.63
N ARG A 319 20.29 29.33 2.63
CA ARG A 319 21.02 28.53 3.62
C ARG A 319 20.08 27.69 4.49
N SER A 320 18.99 28.26 5.00
CA SER A 320 18.01 27.52 5.80
C SER A 320 17.33 26.42 4.97
N ASN A 321 17.05 26.69 3.69
CA ASN A 321 16.46 25.74 2.76
C ASN A 321 17.40 24.58 2.39
N LEU A 322 18.71 24.80 2.30
CA LEU A 322 19.70 23.73 2.06
C LEU A 322 19.71 22.67 3.17
N HIS A 323 19.33 23.01 4.39
CA HIS A 323 19.18 22.05 5.50
C HIS A 323 17.87 21.25 5.45
N SER A 324 16.95 21.57 4.53
CA SER A 324 15.68 20.87 4.38
C SER A 324 15.76 19.83 3.27
N SER A 325 15.76 18.54 3.63
CA SER A 325 15.73 17.45 2.63
C SER A 325 14.51 17.52 1.73
N SER A 326 13.37 17.95 2.26
CA SER A 326 12.16 18.19 1.47
C SER A 326 12.34 19.32 0.43
N TRP A 327 13.03 20.41 0.79
CA TRP A 327 13.27 21.51 -0.14
C TRP A 327 14.26 21.12 -1.23
N VAL A 328 15.40 20.53 -0.85
CA VAL A 328 16.44 20.09 -1.79
C VAL A 328 15.85 19.06 -2.75
N TRP A 329 15.09 18.09 -2.23
CA TRP A 329 14.40 17.10 -3.06
C TRP A 329 13.39 17.73 -4.00
N LYS A 330 12.56 18.68 -3.53
CA LYS A 330 11.61 19.39 -4.38
C LYS A 330 12.31 20.13 -5.51
N LYS A 331 13.42 20.81 -5.23
CA LYS A 331 14.24 21.50 -6.24
C LYS A 331 14.85 20.51 -7.24
N TRP A 332 15.34 19.37 -6.77
CA TRP A 332 15.89 18.31 -7.62
C TRP A 332 14.84 17.79 -8.60
N ILE A 333 13.66 17.41 -8.10
CA ILE A 333 12.56 16.91 -8.93
C ILE A 333 12.11 17.95 -9.95
N THR A 334 12.03 19.23 -9.57
CA THR A 334 11.67 20.31 -10.50
C THR A 334 12.74 20.47 -11.59
N PHE A 335 14.02 20.53 -11.21
CA PHE A 335 15.15 20.68 -12.10
C PHE A 335 15.26 19.51 -13.10
N SER A 336 15.22 18.28 -12.60
CA SER A 336 15.34 17.08 -13.43
C SER A 336 14.19 16.96 -14.44
N SER A 337 13.00 17.46 -14.09
CA SER A 337 11.82 17.45 -14.96
C SER A 337 11.83 18.54 -16.04
N SER A 338 12.62 19.61 -15.87
CA SER A 338 12.74 20.71 -16.84
C SER A 338 13.91 20.55 -17.81
N VAL A 339 14.97 19.83 -17.40
CA VAL A 339 16.22 19.72 -18.17
C VAL A 339 16.26 18.46 -19.05
N TYR A 340 15.62 17.37 -18.63
CA TYR A 340 15.70 16.07 -19.31
C TYR A 340 14.37 15.63 -19.96
N ARG A 341 13.62 16.59 -20.51
CA ARG A 341 12.43 16.32 -21.32
C ARG A 341 12.77 16.17 -22.79
#